data_AF-A0A9D6PN78-F1
#
_entry.id   AF-A0A9D6PN78-F1
#
_cell.length_a   1.000
_cell.length_b   1.000
_cell.length_c   1.000
_cell.angle_alpha   90.00
_cell.angle_beta   90.00
_cell.angle_gamma   90.00
#
_symmetry.space_group_name_H-M   'P 1'
#
loop_
_entity.id
_entity.type
_entity.pdbx_description
1 polymer ?
#
loop_
_entity_poly.entity_id
_entity_poly.type
_entity_poly.pdbx_seq_one_letter_code
_entity_poly.pdbx_strand_id
1 'polypeptide(L)'
;MRRNVSGVALVVLVMVVLTICIGFSVALPRATNAVKETKETELRFVLGEFRRSIEKFVDRNGCNPKSLDELLKDNEGRRFLRRIYADPFTKKNQWAFEITTEGIIIHSLSSETSLSGVSYSEFR
;
A
#
# COMPACT_ATOMS: atom_id res chain seq x y z
N MET A 1 8.68 62.27 22.00
CA MET A 1 8.01 61.27 21.13
C MET A 1 8.46 59.86 21.49
N ARG A 2 7.83 59.20 22.49
CA ARG A 2 8.06 57.77 22.76
C ARG A 2 7.16 56.99 21.80
N ARG A 3 7.75 56.38 20.77
CA ARG A 3 7.04 55.57 19.77
C ARG A 3 6.56 54.28 20.45
N ASN A 4 5.32 53.88 20.19
CA ASN A 4 4.69 52.64 20.67
C ASN A 4 5.35 51.42 19.99
N VAL A 5 6.57 51.08 20.39
CA VAL A 5 7.31 49.93 19.82
C VAL A 5 6.76 48.59 20.34
N SER A 6 6.14 48.59 21.53
CA SER A 6 5.59 47.39 22.17
C SER A 6 4.39 46.80 21.43
N GLY A 7 3.49 47.65 20.89
CA GLY A 7 2.33 47.19 20.13
C GLY A 7 2.71 46.60 18.76
N VAL A 8 3.73 47.17 18.10
CA VAL A 8 4.22 46.68 16.80
C VAL A 8 4.91 45.32 16.95
N ALA A 9 5.66 45.10 18.03
CA ALA A 9 6.33 43.83 18.27
C ALA A 9 5.35 42.64 18.39
N LEU A 10 4.20 42.85 19.06
CA LEU A 10 3.17 41.81 19.19
C LEU A 10 2.50 41.50 17.85
N VAL A 11 2.19 42.52 17.05
CA VAL A 11 1.60 42.33 15.71
C VAL A 11 2.55 41.56 14.80
N VAL A 12 3.84 41.90 14.80
CA VAL A 12 4.85 41.20 14.00
C VAL A 12 5.01 39.75 14.45
N LEU A 13 5.03 39.49 15.76
CA LEU A 13 5.09 38.13 16.30
C LEU A 13 3.91 37.28 15.84
N VAL A 14 2.68 37.81 15.94
CA VAL A 14 1.47 37.10 15.48
C VAL A 14 1.53 36.82 13.98
N MET A 15 2.02 37.77 13.18
CA MET A 15 2.16 37.60 11.73
C MET A 15 3.16 36.49 11.37
N VAL A 16 4.29 36.41 12.10
CA VAL A 16 5.29 35.34 11.93
C VAL A 16 4.69 33.98 12.28
N VAL A 17 4.00 33.86 13.42
CA VAL A 17 3.36 32.59 13.82
C VAL A 17 2.28 32.17 12.81
N LEU A 18 1.45 33.09 12.33
CA LEU A 18 0.44 32.80 11.31
C LEU A 18 1.08 32.26 10.02
N THR A 19 2.17 32.87 9.57
CA THR A 19 2.88 32.43 8.36
C THR A 19 3.48 31.03 8.54
N ILE A 20 4.05 30.74 9.72
CA ILE A 20 4.57 29.41 10.07
C ILE A 20 3.44 28.37 10.09
N CYS A 21 2.29 28.69 10.71
CA CYS A 21 1.13 27.79 10.77
C CYS A 21 0.61 27.45 9.36
N ILE A 22 0.52 28.42 8.46
CA ILE A 22 0.10 28.20 7.07
C ILE A 22 1.10 27.29 6.36
N GLY A 23 2.40 27.54 6.51
CA GLY A 23 3.45 26.70 5.93
C GLY A 23 3.41 25.25 6.43
N PHE A 24 3.20 25.05 7.73
CA PHE A 24 3.12 23.72 8.33
C PHE A 24 1.90 22.92 7.85
N SER A 25 0.77 23.59 7.62
CA SER A 25 -0.46 22.97 7.11
C SER A 25 -0.24 22.26 5.77
N VAL A 26 0.65 22.79 4.92
CA VAL A 26 0.95 22.20 3.58
C VAL A 26 2.06 21.16 3.63
N ALA A 27 3.01 21.28 4.56
CA ALA A 27 4.18 20.40 4.63
C ALA A 27 3.84 18.99 5.15
N LEU A 28 2.93 18.88 6.13
CA LEU A 28 2.57 17.61 6.77
C LEU A 28 1.97 16.54 5.82
N PRO A 29 0.97 16.83 4.97
CA PRO A 29 0.31 15.80 4.15
C PRO A 29 1.24 15.19 3.08
N ARG A 30 2.32 15.87 2.70
CA ARG A 30 3.21 15.37 1.63
C ARG A 30 4.07 14.19 2.07
N ALA A 31 4.53 14.18 3.32
CA ALA A 31 5.40 13.12 3.82
C ALA A 31 4.66 11.77 3.93
N THR A 32 3.38 11.80 4.31
CA THR A 32 2.56 10.59 4.46
C THR A 32 2.15 9.98 3.12
N ASN A 33 1.94 10.82 2.10
CA ASN A 33 1.51 10.36 0.78
C ASN A 33 2.62 9.61 0.05
N ALA A 34 3.86 10.11 0.11
CA ALA A 34 5.01 9.45 -0.53
C ALA A 34 5.25 8.02 0.02
N VAL A 35 5.08 7.83 1.33
CA VAL A 35 5.20 6.51 1.95
C VAL A 35 4.07 5.58 1.47
N LYS A 36 2.85 6.10 1.36
CA LYS A 36 1.70 5.31 0.91
C LYS A 36 1.81 4.94 -0.57
N GLU A 37 2.23 5.85 -1.45
CA GLU A 37 2.51 5.56 -2.87
C GLU A 37 3.56 4.46 -3.06
N THR A 38 4.60 4.48 -2.23
CA THR A 38 5.65 3.44 -2.25
C THR A 38 5.05 2.09 -1.89
N LYS A 39 4.29 2.00 -0.80
CA LYS A 39 3.60 0.77 -0.38
C LYS A 39 2.60 0.26 -1.43
N GLU A 40 1.85 1.14 -2.06
CA GLU A 40 0.90 0.77 -3.13
C GLU A 40 1.64 0.19 -4.35
N THR A 41 2.79 0.75 -4.70
CA THR A 41 3.61 0.26 -5.82
C THR A 41 4.20 -1.11 -5.51
N GLU A 42 4.65 -1.33 -4.27
CA GLU A 42 5.07 -2.66 -3.81
C GLU A 42 3.92 -3.65 -3.82
N LEU A 43 2.72 -3.26 -3.37
CA LEU A 43 1.53 -4.11 -3.40
C LEU A 43 1.18 -4.55 -4.83
N ARG A 44 1.17 -3.60 -5.79
CA ARG A 44 0.95 -3.90 -7.21
C ARG A 44 1.97 -4.89 -7.76
N PHE A 45 3.24 -4.71 -7.41
CA PHE A 45 4.32 -5.60 -7.83
C PHE A 45 4.11 -7.02 -7.31
N VAL A 46 3.77 -7.16 -6.01
CA VAL A 46 3.53 -8.45 -5.38
C VAL A 46 2.30 -9.16 -5.97
N LEU A 47 1.20 -8.44 -6.18
CA LEU A 47 0.00 -8.98 -6.83
C LEU A 47 0.28 -9.45 -8.27
N GLY A 48 1.11 -8.70 -9.01
CA GLY A 48 1.56 -9.09 -10.34
C GLY A 48 2.35 -10.40 -10.35
N GLU A 49 3.28 -10.57 -9.40
CA GLU A 49 4.04 -11.80 -9.25
C GLU A 49 3.14 -12.99 -8.91
N PHE A 50 2.15 -12.81 -8.03
CA PHE A 50 1.18 -13.86 -7.73
C PHE A 50 0.38 -14.28 -8.96
N ARG A 51 -0.17 -13.33 -9.73
CA ARG A 51 -0.91 -13.64 -10.96
C ARG A 51 -0.05 -14.42 -11.95
N ARG A 52 1.19 -13.99 -12.16
CA ARG A 52 2.13 -14.65 -13.06
C ARG A 52 2.49 -16.06 -12.57
N SER A 53 2.58 -16.26 -11.26
CA SER A 53 2.83 -17.60 -10.69
C SER A 53 1.63 -18.53 -10.87
N ILE A 54 0.40 -18.02 -10.72
CA ILE A 54 -0.84 -18.78 -10.96
C ILE A 54 -0.94 -19.18 -12.42
N GLU A 55 -0.72 -18.24 -13.34
CA GLU A 55 -0.77 -18.52 -14.78
C GLU A 55 0.21 -19.64 -15.17
N LYS A 56 1.46 -19.59 -14.68
CA LYS A 56 2.44 -20.65 -14.89
C LYS A 56 2.05 -21.98 -14.25
N PHE A 57 1.38 -21.95 -13.10
CA PHE A 57 0.89 -23.17 -12.44
C PHE A 57 -0.22 -23.81 -13.28
N VAL A 58 -1.18 -23.02 -13.73
CA VAL A 58 -2.31 -23.48 -14.57
C VAL A 58 -1.81 -24.02 -15.91
N ASP A 59 -0.85 -23.35 -16.56
CA ASP A 59 -0.26 -23.80 -17.82
C ASP A 59 0.43 -25.18 -17.69
N ARG A 60 0.93 -25.53 -16.49
CA ARG A 60 1.71 -26.75 -16.26
C ARG A 60 0.91 -27.90 -15.65
N ASN A 61 0.05 -27.62 -14.68
CA ASN A 61 -0.79 -28.63 -14.02
C ASN A 61 -2.17 -28.76 -14.67
N GLY A 62 -2.61 -27.79 -15.48
CA GLY A 62 -3.98 -27.74 -16.04
C GLY A 62 -5.06 -27.49 -15.00
N CYS A 63 -4.70 -27.23 -13.74
CA CYS A 63 -5.59 -27.03 -12.60
C CYS A 63 -5.24 -25.74 -11.88
N ASN A 64 -6.24 -25.14 -11.23
CA ASN A 64 -6.01 -24.01 -10.34
C ASN A 64 -5.36 -24.48 -9.01
N PRO A 65 -4.43 -23.70 -8.45
CA PRO A 65 -3.90 -23.97 -7.11
C PRO A 65 -5.01 -23.82 -6.06
N LYS A 66 -4.98 -24.65 -5.02
CA LYS A 66 -5.91 -24.61 -3.88
C LYS A 66 -5.44 -23.68 -2.77
N SER A 67 -4.14 -23.39 -2.71
CA SER A 67 -3.53 -22.52 -1.70
C SER A 67 -2.27 -21.83 -2.25
N LEU A 68 -1.87 -20.74 -1.61
CA LEU A 68 -0.60 -20.04 -1.88
C LEU A 68 0.63 -20.94 -1.66
N ASP A 69 0.56 -21.88 -0.71
CA ASP A 69 1.67 -22.80 -0.42
C ASP A 69 1.96 -23.75 -1.60
N GLU A 70 0.93 -24.11 -2.36
CA GLU A 70 1.05 -24.96 -3.55
C GLU A 70 1.81 -24.26 -4.68
N LEU A 71 1.73 -22.92 -4.74
CA LEU A 71 2.54 -22.10 -5.64
C LEU A 71 4.03 -22.05 -5.22
N LEU A 72 4.31 -22.19 -3.93
CA LEU A 72 5.68 -22.18 -3.41
C LEU A 72 6.37 -23.52 -3.63
N LYS A 73 5.69 -24.62 -3.35
CA LYS A 73 6.18 -25.97 -3.60
C LYS A 73 5.00 -26.86 -3.99
N ASP A 74 4.93 -27.16 -5.28
CA ASP A 74 3.97 -28.11 -5.81
C ASP A 74 4.29 -29.54 -5.30
N ASN A 75 3.32 -30.44 -5.36
CA ASN A 75 3.50 -31.87 -5.02
C ASN A 75 4.60 -32.53 -5.87
N GLU A 76 4.83 -32.01 -7.08
CA GLU A 76 5.89 -32.44 -8.00
C GLU A 76 7.25 -31.77 -7.73
N GLY A 77 7.37 -30.98 -6.66
CA GLY A 77 8.61 -30.32 -6.24
C GLY A 77 8.98 -29.07 -7.03
N ARG A 78 8.12 -28.63 -7.95
CA ARG A 78 8.30 -27.41 -8.76
C ARG A 78 7.96 -26.17 -7.94
N ARG A 79 8.70 -25.08 -8.17
CA ARG A 79 8.48 -23.79 -7.51
C ARG A 79 8.06 -22.75 -8.53
N PHE A 80 6.84 -22.21 -8.38
CA PHE A 80 6.30 -21.16 -9.25
C PHE A 80 6.47 -19.77 -8.63
N LEU A 81 6.52 -19.71 -7.30
CA LEU A 81 6.77 -18.51 -6.54
C LEU A 81 8.14 -18.59 -5.83
N ARG A 82 8.92 -17.50 -5.89
CA ARG A 82 10.26 -17.45 -5.26
C ARG A 82 10.19 -17.46 -3.73
N ARG A 83 9.20 -16.76 -3.17
CA ARG A 83 8.91 -16.64 -1.72
C ARG A 83 7.50 -16.10 -1.54
N ILE A 84 6.86 -16.40 -0.41
CA ILE A 84 5.65 -15.67 0.00
C ILE A 84 6.08 -14.26 0.40
N TYR A 85 5.63 -13.27 -0.36
CA TYR A 85 5.86 -11.87 -0.05
C TYR A 85 4.97 -11.44 1.12
N ALA A 86 5.53 -10.64 2.03
CA ALA A 86 4.75 -10.00 3.08
C ALA A 86 3.91 -8.88 2.47
N ASP A 87 2.69 -8.73 2.97
CA ASP A 87 1.83 -7.60 2.61
C ASP A 87 2.46 -6.29 3.13
N PRO A 88 2.70 -5.26 2.29
CA PRO A 88 3.32 -4.00 2.70
C PRO A 88 2.47 -3.19 3.70
N PHE A 89 1.18 -3.47 3.82
CA PHE A 89 0.28 -2.80 4.77
C PHE A 89 0.21 -3.53 6.11
N THR A 90 -0.05 -4.84 6.10
CA THR A 90 -0.18 -5.62 7.34
C THR A 90 1.15 -6.17 7.87
N LYS A 91 2.22 -6.16 7.04
CA LYS A 91 3.52 -6.82 7.27
C LYS A 91 3.42 -8.32 7.57
N LYS A 92 2.27 -8.92 7.28
CA LYS A 92 2.00 -10.34 7.49
C LYS A 92 2.08 -11.06 6.15
N ASN A 93 2.40 -12.34 6.18
CA ASN A 93 2.39 -13.22 5.00
C ASN A 93 1.01 -13.83 4.75
N GLN A 94 -0.06 -13.21 5.27
CA GLN A 94 -1.43 -13.68 5.15
C GLN A 94 -2.12 -12.89 4.05
N TRP A 95 -2.58 -13.60 3.03
CA TRP A 95 -3.29 -13.05 1.89
C TRP A 95 -4.68 -13.67 1.84
N ALA A 96 -5.68 -12.89 1.48
CA ALA A 96 -6.99 -13.44 1.19
C ALA A 96 -6.93 -14.10 -0.20
N PHE A 97 -7.26 -15.38 -0.25
CA PHE A 97 -7.29 -16.18 -1.45
C PHE A 97 -8.72 -16.65 -1.68
N GLU A 98 -9.37 -16.07 -2.69
CA GLU A 98 -10.75 -16.40 -3.05
C GLU A 98 -10.78 -17.00 -4.46
N ILE A 99 -11.38 -18.19 -4.56
CA ILE A 99 -11.66 -18.85 -5.83
C ILE A 99 -13.08 -18.44 -6.21
N THR A 100 -13.20 -17.51 -7.15
CA THR A 100 -14.48 -17.08 -7.73
C THR A 100 -14.69 -17.78 -9.07
N THR A 101 -15.93 -17.80 -9.56
CA THR A 101 -16.29 -18.35 -10.88
C THR A 101 -15.54 -17.68 -12.03
N GLU A 102 -15.07 -16.43 -11.85
CA GLU A 102 -14.27 -15.69 -12.84
C GLU A 102 -12.75 -15.93 -12.75
N GLY A 103 -12.27 -16.66 -11.73
CA GLY A 103 -10.86 -16.93 -11.52
C GLY A 103 -10.42 -16.83 -10.06
N ILE A 104 -9.11 -16.79 -9.84
CA ILE A 104 -8.52 -16.59 -8.51
C ILE A 104 -8.28 -15.11 -8.28
N ILE A 105 -8.80 -14.61 -7.17
CA ILE A 105 -8.53 -13.25 -6.69
C ILE A 105 -7.65 -13.36 -5.44
N ILE A 106 -6.50 -12.71 -5.49
CA ILE A 106 -5.62 -12.52 -4.33
C ILE A 106 -5.70 -11.05 -3.96
N HIS A 107 -6.03 -10.77 -2.70
CA HIS A 107 -6.10 -9.40 -2.18
C HIS A 107 -5.51 -9.30 -0.78
N SER A 108 -5.16 -8.06 -0.39
CA SER A 108 -4.65 -7.77 0.95
C SER A 108 -5.78 -7.84 1.98
N LEU A 109 -5.47 -8.31 3.19
CA LEU A 109 -6.39 -8.33 4.33
C LEU A 109 -6.55 -6.95 5.01
N SER A 110 -5.91 -5.91 4.48
CA SER A 110 -6.00 -4.58 5.05
C SER A 110 -7.36 -3.94 4.75
N SER A 111 -7.99 -3.37 5.77
CA SER A 111 -9.21 -2.56 5.65
C SER A 111 -8.90 -1.09 5.29
N GLU A 112 -7.66 -0.79 4.89
CA GLU A 112 -7.26 0.56 4.51
C GLU A 112 -7.69 0.85 3.06
N THR A 113 -7.90 2.12 2.75
CA THR A 113 -8.19 2.60 1.40
C THR A 113 -6.93 3.18 0.76
N SER A 114 -6.76 2.99 -0.53
CA SER A 114 -5.75 3.64 -1.36
C SER A 114 -5.91 5.17 -1.35
N LEU A 115 -4.85 5.90 -1.73
CA LEU A 115 -4.91 7.34 -1.99
C LEU A 115 -6.05 7.73 -2.95
N SER A 116 -6.45 6.82 -3.85
CA SER A 116 -7.55 7.00 -4.80
C SER A 116 -8.94 6.66 -4.25
N GLY A 117 -9.05 6.22 -2.98
CA GLY A 117 -10.32 5.85 -2.34
C GLY A 117 -10.79 4.42 -2.56
N VAL A 118 -10.02 3.59 -3.27
CA VAL A 118 -10.33 2.16 -3.51
C VAL A 118 -9.89 1.33 -2.29
N SER A 119 -10.71 0.39 -1.84
CA SER A 119 -10.33 -0.55 -0.78
C SER A 119 -9.22 -1.49 -1.25
N TYR A 120 -8.23 -1.79 -0.40
CA TYR A 120 -7.17 -2.75 -0.76
C TYR A 120 -7.69 -4.18 -0.98
N SER A 121 -8.90 -4.48 -0.51
CA SER A 121 -9.59 -5.75 -0.80
C SER A 121 -10.07 -5.86 -2.25
N GLU A 122 -10.41 -4.74 -2.88
CA GLU A 122 -10.89 -4.68 -4.28
C GLU A 122 -9.77 -4.30 -5.26
N PHE A 123 -8.54 -4.20 -4.76
CA PHE A 123 -7.42 -3.70 -5.52
C PHE A 123 -6.98 -4.72 -6.58
N ARG A 124 -7.30 -4.43 -7.85
CA ARG A 124 -6.97 -5.26 -9.00
C ARG A 124 -5.64 -4.86 -9.62
#